data_AF-D7GWB7-F1
#
_entry.id   AF-D7GWB7-F1
#
_cell.length_a   1.000
_cell.length_b   1.000
_cell.length_c   1.000
_cell.angle_alpha   90.00
_cell.angle_beta   90.00
_cell.angle_gamma   90.00
#
_symmetry.space_group_name_H-M   'P 1'
#
loop_
_entity.id
_entity.type
_entity.pdbx_description
1 polymer ?
#
loop_
_entity_poly.entity_id
_entity_poly.type
_entity_poly.pdbx_seq_one_letter_code
_entity_poly.pdbx_strand_id
1 'polypeptide(L)'
;MSALTERTEDGMEVYLSEIHECLDEFIRDRGVEDMEKAGQNKWSAALRYIGQNVFKNTQKLKREPYDDSSNLMYGGITNNNSYDLNKLHKVADYYISLCYDYDKEVSINGFCFLTTISKDLISYWGGKGNGGYAEGIQEAGQSGLDLYKKLSDNNEETLSGMLISGGKRAPVAILGALNRRHGWNMGQPTEAPQGALVAEQTAADIASRHALPGSTQAPQLPNLDE
;
A
#
# COMPACT_ATOMS: atom_id res chain seq x y z
N MET A 1 5.68 25.03 11.45
CA MET A 1 4.62 24.07 11.79
C MET A 1 3.66 24.76 12.72
N SER A 2 2.43 25.01 12.25
CA SER A 2 1.40 25.81 12.92
C SER A 2 0.86 25.06 14.14
N ALA A 3 0.49 25.82 15.18
CA ALA A 3 0.07 25.41 16.51
C ALA A 3 -0.68 24.05 16.58
N LEU A 4 -0.03 23.06 17.20
CA LEU A 4 -0.62 21.78 17.62
C LEU A 4 -1.15 21.95 19.04
N THR A 5 -2.38 22.42 19.20
CA THR A 5 -3.32 22.01 20.29
C THR A 5 -4.52 22.96 20.37
N GLU A 6 -5.63 22.55 19.79
CA GLU A 6 -6.96 22.88 20.31
C GLU A 6 -7.75 21.57 20.49
N ARG A 7 -8.67 21.55 21.46
CA ARG A 7 -9.55 20.39 21.70
C ARG A 7 -10.75 20.51 20.78
N THR A 8 -10.93 19.57 19.85
CA THR A 8 -12.17 19.44 19.09
C THR A 8 -13.18 18.52 19.76
N GLU A 9 -14.46 18.78 19.51
CA GLU A 9 -15.65 18.09 20.04
C GLU A 9 -15.69 16.58 19.75
N ASP A 10 -14.86 16.08 18.83
CA ASP A 10 -14.86 14.69 18.34
C ASP A 10 -13.66 13.84 18.81
N GLY A 11 -12.75 14.41 19.62
CA GLY A 11 -11.59 13.70 20.19
C GLY A 11 -10.51 13.29 19.16
N MET A 12 -10.66 13.68 17.89
CA MET A 12 -9.76 13.29 16.80
C MET A 12 -8.43 14.04 16.86
N GLU A 13 -8.45 15.36 17.00
CA GLU A 13 -7.24 16.19 16.99
C GLU A 13 -6.27 15.81 18.11
N VAL A 14 -6.82 15.41 19.26
CA VAL A 14 -6.06 14.89 20.39
C VAL A 14 -5.23 13.68 19.97
N TYR A 15 -5.81 12.71 19.25
CA TYR A 15 -5.09 11.51 18.83
C TYR A 15 -3.97 11.82 17.84
N LEU A 16 -4.19 12.76 16.91
CA LEU A 16 -3.17 13.14 15.93
C LEU A 16 -1.98 13.85 16.60
N SER A 17 -2.25 14.73 17.57
CA SER A 17 -1.21 15.36 18.39
C SER A 17 -0.41 14.31 19.17
N GLU A 18 -1.09 13.38 19.84
CA GLU A 18 -0.45 12.30 20.60
C GLU A 18 0.42 11.39 19.70
N ILE A 19 0.01 11.11 18.46
CA ILE A 19 0.84 10.37 17.49
C ILE A 19 2.13 11.14 17.22
N HIS A 20 2.03 12.45 16.95
CA HIS A 20 3.19 13.29 16.64
C HIS A 20 4.16 13.38 17.82
N GLU A 21 3.64 13.69 19.00
CA GLU A 21 4.41 13.79 20.24
C GLU A 21 5.15 12.48 20.55
N CYS A 22 4.48 11.34 20.36
CA CYS A 22 5.08 10.04 20.61
C CYS A 22 6.14 9.66 19.56
N LEU A 23 5.99 10.12 18.31
CA LEU A 23 7.01 9.98 17.28
C LEU A 23 8.25 10.82 17.62
N ASP A 24 8.06 12.06 18.04
CA ASP A 24 9.16 12.97 18.45
C ASP A 24 9.92 12.42 19.65
N GLU A 25 9.21 11.89 20.65
CA GLU A 25 9.81 11.22 21.79
C GLU A 25 10.64 10.01 21.35
N PHE A 26 10.11 9.17 20.46
CA PHE A 26 10.86 8.03 19.92
C PHE A 26 12.14 8.46 19.20
N ILE A 27 12.06 9.51 18.38
CA ILE A 27 13.20 10.04 17.62
C ILE A 27 14.28 10.51 18.59
N ARG A 28 13.90 11.31 19.59
CA ARG A 28 14.81 11.84 20.62
C ARG A 28 15.44 10.73 21.46
N ASP A 29 14.62 9.84 22.03
CA ASP A 29 15.07 8.83 22.99
C ASP A 29 15.92 7.73 22.36
N ARG A 30 15.72 7.46 21.06
CA ARG A 30 16.49 6.48 20.30
C ARG A 30 17.64 7.10 19.50
N GLY A 31 17.86 8.41 19.61
CA GLY A 31 18.92 9.12 18.91
C GLY A 31 18.82 8.99 17.39
N VAL A 32 17.60 9.05 16.84
CA VAL A 32 17.40 9.02 15.38
C VAL A 32 17.67 10.42 14.84
N GLU A 33 18.81 10.61 14.16
CA GLU A 33 19.18 11.92 13.61
C GLU A 33 18.22 12.37 12.50
N ASP A 34 17.80 11.44 11.65
CA ASP A 34 17.00 11.71 10.47
C ASP A 34 16.07 10.51 10.20
N MET A 35 14.79 10.69 10.51
CA MET A 35 13.78 9.65 10.30
C MET A 35 13.54 9.39 8.80
N GLU A 36 13.78 10.35 7.91
CA GLU A 36 13.68 10.16 6.46
C GLU A 36 14.76 9.20 5.96
N LYS A 37 15.99 9.31 6.47
CA LYS A 37 17.09 8.38 6.15
C LYS A 37 17.01 7.05 6.91
N ALA A 38 16.26 6.99 8.01
CA ALA A 38 16.12 5.77 8.79
C ALA A 38 15.48 4.63 7.97
N GLY A 39 15.98 3.40 8.17
CA GLY A 39 15.47 2.22 7.48
C GLY A 39 14.04 1.84 7.88
N GLN A 40 13.37 1.05 7.03
CA GLN A 40 11.96 0.65 7.22
C GLN A 40 11.70 -0.09 8.55
N ASN A 41 12.70 -0.83 9.07
CA ASN A 41 12.59 -1.51 10.36
C ASN A 41 12.57 -0.52 11.54
N LYS A 42 13.33 0.58 11.46
CA LYS A 42 13.31 1.64 12.48
C LYS A 42 11.98 2.37 12.45
N TRP A 43 11.47 2.67 11.26
CA TRP A 43 10.11 3.20 11.08
C TRP A 43 9.05 2.28 11.68
N SER A 44 9.12 0.97 11.40
CA SER A 44 8.21 -0.01 11.99
C SER A 44 8.29 -0.06 13.52
N ALA A 45 9.48 0.13 14.10
CA ALA A 45 9.65 0.23 15.55
C ALA A 45 9.02 1.52 16.11
N ALA A 46 9.13 2.65 15.42
CA ALA A 46 8.47 3.89 15.79
C ALA A 46 6.95 3.74 15.80
N LEU A 47 6.36 3.18 14.73
CA LEU A 47 4.92 2.93 14.66
C LEU A 47 4.43 2.02 15.78
N ARG A 48 5.18 0.97 16.12
CA ARG A 48 4.87 0.10 17.26
C ARG A 48 4.94 0.84 18.59
N TYR A 49 5.93 1.71 18.77
CA TYR A 49 6.06 2.54 19.96
C TYR A 49 4.83 3.45 20.11
N ILE A 50 4.43 4.13 19.03
CA ILE A 50 3.22 4.95 19.02
C ILE A 50 1.99 4.11 19.36
N GLY A 51 1.80 2.96 18.73
CA GLY A 51 0.65 2.10 19.00
C GLY A 51 0.55 1.64 20.45
N GLN A 52 1.67 1.38 21.13
CA GLN A 52 1.66 0.99 22.55
C GLN A 52 1.40 2.14 23.51
N ASN A 53 1.66 3.39 23.11
CA ASN A 53 1.47 4.57 23.97
C ASN A 53 0.14 5.29 23.70
N VAL A 54 -0.26 5.38 22.43
CA VAL A 54 -1.46 6.13 22.00
C VAL A 54 -2.67 5.21 21.89
N PHE A 55 -2.54 4.08 21.20
CA PHE A 55 -3.67 3.22 20.81
C PHE A 55 -3.74 1.89 21.54
N LYS A 56 -3.10 1.79 22.71
CA LYS A 56 -3.06 0.55 23.50
C LYS A 56 -4.48 -0.02 23.70
N ASN A 57 -4.64 -1.32 23.42
CA ASN A 57 -5.91 -2.05 23.48
C ASN A 57 -7.02 -1.51 22.56
N THR A 58 -6.68 -0.65 21.58
CA THR A 58 -7.57 -0.13 20.53
C THR A 58 -8.78 0.68 20.98
N GLN A 59 -8.96 0.95 22.27
CA GLN A 59 -10.20 1.53 22.82
C GLN A 59 -10.52 2.91 22.24
N LYS A 60 -9.49 3.76 22.03
CA LYS A 60 -9.63 5.10 21.43
C LYS A 60 -10.25 5.07 20.01
N LEU A 61 -10.15 3.92 19.32
CA LEU A 61 -10.61 3.71 17.95
C LEU A 61 -11.99 3.02 17.88
N LYS A 62 -12.58 2.65 19.02
CA LYS A 62 -13.89 2.01 19.08
C LYS A 62 -15.01 3.04 18.93
N ARG A 63 -16.17 2.55 18.48
CA ARG A 63 -17.42 3.32 18.51
C ARG A 63 -17.88 3.47 19.94
N GLU A 64 -18.58 4.58 20.21
CA GLU A 64 -19.30 4.73 21.47
C GLU A 64 -20.38 3.65 21.60
N PRO A 65 -20.64 3.14 22.82
CA PRO A 65 -21.76 2.25 23.07
C PRO A 65 -23.09 2.89 22.67
N TYR A 66 -23.98 2.10 22.10
CA TYR A 66 -25.34 2.50 21.74
C TYR A 66 -26.36 1.56 22.39
N ASP A 67 -27.61 2.03 22.49
CA ASP A 67 -28.72 1.21 22.94
C ASP A 67 -29.07 0.19 21.84
N ASP A 68 -28.79 -1.07 22.14
CA ASP A 68 -29.26 -2.24 21.42
C ASP A 68 -30.17 -3.03 22.32
N SER A 69 -31.38 -2.50 22.55
CA SER A 69 -32.46 -3.17 23.28
C SER A 69 -32.80 -4.59 22.79
N SER A 70 -32.35 -4.99 21.59
CA SER A 70 -32.48 -6.37 21.09
C SER A 70 -31.42 -7.33 21.67
N ASN A 71 -30.32 -6.80 22.21
CA ASN A 71 -29.23 -7.55 22.81
C ASN A 71 -29.38 -7.67 24.34
N LEU A 72 -30.14 -8.68 24.76
CA LEU A 72 -30.43 -8.96 26.18
C LEU A 72 -29.19 -9.44 26.97
N MET A 73 -28.13 -9.87 26.31
CA MET A 73 -26.92 -10.40 26.95
C MET A 73 -26.09 -9.30 27.64
N TYR A 74 -26.14 -8.07 27.14
CA TYR A 74 -25.35 -6.92 27.65
C TYR A 74 -26.22 -5.83 28.29
N GLY A 75 -27.44 -6.16 28.70
CA GLY A 75 -28.34 -5.18 29.35
C GLY A 75 -28.77 -4.05 28.42
N GLY A 76 -28.76 -4.28 27.10
CA GLY A 76 -29.23 -3.32 26.10
C GLY A 76 -28.23 -2.22 25.71
N ILE A 77 -27.02 -2.16 26.27
CA ILE A 77 -26.00 -1.16 25.85
C ILE A 77 -24.75 -1.89 25.37
N THR A 78 -24.37 -1.71 24.11
CA THR A 78 -23.21 -2.36 23.50
C THR A 78 -22.68 -1.54 22.33
N ASN A 79 -21.42 -1.77 21.96
CA ASN A 79 -20.88 -1.37 20.65
C ASN A 79 -20.44 -2.59 19.83
N ASN A 80 -20.71 -3.81 20.32
CA ASN A 80 -20.23 -5.09 19.79
C ASN A 80 -18.72 -5.10 19.47
N ASN A 81 -17.94 -4.37 20.27
CA ASN A 81 -16.50 -4.16 20.06
C ASN A 81 -16.17 -3.64 18.65
N SER A 82 -17.09 -2.92 18.01
CA SER A 82 -16.93 -2.39 16.65
C SER A 82 -16.02 -1.16 16.61
N TYR A 83 -15.32 -1.00 15.50
CA TYR A 83 -14.45 0.15 15.26
C TYR A 83 -15.22 1.32 14.64
N ASP A 84 -14.84 2.53 15.02
CA ASP A 84 -15.30 3.74 14.36
C ASP A 84 -14.48 3.94 13.09
N LEU A 85 -15.09 3.64 11.94
CA LEU A 85 -14.41 3.70 10.65
C LEU A 85 -14.03 5.13 10.27
N ASN A 86 -14.76 6.15 10.72
CA ASN A 86 -14.40 7.55 10.48
C ASN A 86 -13.10 7.89 11.22
N LYS A 87 -12.98 7.48 12.49
CA LYS A 87 -11.72 7.63 13.25
C LYS A 87 -10.57 6.88 12.55
N LEU A 88 -10.82 5.67 12.05
CA LEU A 88 -9.78 4.90 11.34
C LEU A 88 -9.33 5.52 10.03
N HIS A 89 -10.25 6.04 9.20
CA HIS A 89 -9.90 6.74 7.97
C HIS A 89 -9.04 7.98 8.26
N LYS A 90 -9.42 8.75 9.27
CA LYS A 90 -8.70 9.93 9.74
C LYS A 90 -7.28 9.60 10.21
N VAL A 91 -7.11 8.53 11.00
CA VAL A 91 -5.78 8.04 11.41
C VAL A 91 -4.97 7.50 10.22
N ALA A 92 -5.64 6.85 9.25
CA ALA A 92 -4.99 6.36 8.04
C ALA A 92 -4.46 7.50 7.18
N ASP A 93 -5.22 8.58 7.01
CA ASP A 93 -4.79 9.77 6.27
C ASP A 93 -3.55 10.41 6.92
N TYR A 94 -3.54 10.51 8.26
CA TYR A 94 -2.38 11.02 8.99
C TYR A 94 -1.15 10.11 8.87
N TYR A 95 -1.33 8.79 9.02
CA TYR A 95 -0.27 7.81 8.80
C TYR A 95 0.32 7.89 7.38
N ILE A 96 -0.54 8.02 6.37
CA ILE A 96 -0.13 8.18 4.98
C ILE A 96 0.69 9.46 4.82
N SER A 97 0.24 10.60 5.37
CA SER A 97 1.01 11.84 5.37
C SER A 97 2.40 11.67 5.96
N LEU A 98 2.52 11.07 7.15
CA LEU A 98 3.81 10.82 7.79
C LEU A 98 4.71 9.94 6.91
N CYS A 99 4.14 8.95 6.22
CA CYS A 99 4.92 8.13 5.30
C CYS A 99 5.48 8.95 4.12
N TYR A 100 4.70 9.87 3.54
CA TYR A 100 5.20 10.76 2.49
C TYR A 100 6.24 11.75 3.05
N ASP A 101 5.99 12.36 4.20
CA ASP A 101 6.89 13.34 4.83
C ASP A 101 8.27 12.74 5.15
N TYR A 102 8.32 11.46 5.53
CA TYR A 102 9.56 10.76 5.89
C TYR A 102 10.06 9.77 4.82
N ASP A 103 9.57 9.81 3.57
CA ASP A 103 9.98 8.88 2.51
C ASP A 103 9.91 7.38 2.95
N LYS A 104 8.78 7.03 3.55
CA LYS A 104 8.46 5.68 4.04
C LYS A 104 7.36 5.04 3.22
N GLU A 105 7.47 3.72 3.11
CA GLU A 105 6.46 2.92 2.43
C GLU A 105 5.19 2.91 3.31
N VAL A 106 4.06 3.31 2.72
CA VAL A 106 2.74 3.05 3.32
C VAL A 106 2.49 1.56 3.22
N SER A 107 2.37 0.87 4.35
CA SER A 107 1.97 -0.55 4.35
C SER A 107 0.81 -0.80 5.32
N ILE A 108 -0.03 -1.80 5.00
CA ILE A 108 -1.09 -2.28 5.90
C ILE A 108 -0.49 -2.71 7.24
N ASN A 109 0.67 -3.39 7.23
CA ASN A 109 1.36 -3.77 8.46
C ASN A 109 1.78 -2.56 9.30
N GLY A 110 2.31 -1.50 8.67
CA GLY A 110 2.67 -0.28 9.39
C GLY A 110 1.45 0.39 10.02
N PHE A 111 0.33 0.46 9.31
CA PHE A 111 -0.93 0.96 9.86
C PHE A 111 -1.41 0.10 11.06
N CYS A 112 -1.28 -1.22 10.97
CA CYS A 112 -1.58 -2.13 12.08
C CYS A 112 -0.62 -1.94 13.27
N PHE A 113 0.66 -1.65 13.03
CA PHE A 113 1.61 -1.34 14.11
C PHE A 113 1.25 -0.05 14.83
N LEU A 114 0.85 0.98 14.07
CA LEU A 114 0.39 2.26 14.61
C LEU A 114 -0.89 2.10 15.43
N THR A 115 -1.90 1.43 14.90
CA THR A 115 -3.23 1.38 15.51
C THR A 115 -3.43 0.24 16.49
N THR A 116 -2.52 -0.75 16.48
CA THR A 116 -2.62 -2.05 17.18
C THR A 116 -3.77 -2.95 16.71
N ILE A 117 -4.44 -2.59 15.61
CA ILE A 117 -5.47 -3.43 14.99
C ILE A 117 -4.83 -4.63 14.31
N SER A 118 -5.49 -5.80 14.37
CA SER A 118 -4.98 -6.99 13.72
C SER A 118 -5.03 -6.87 12.19
N LYS A 119 -3.97 -7.35 11.54
CA LYS A 119 -3.90 -7.40 10.08
C LYS A 119 -5.02 -8.23 9.47
N ASP A 120 -5.41 -9.31 10.14
CA ASP A 120 -6.45 -10.22 9.67
C ASP A 120 -7.79 -9.49 9.57
N LEU A 121 -8.11 -8.59 10.51
CA LEU A 121 -9.32 -7.78 10.47
C LEU A 121 -9.31 -6.80 9.28
N ILE A 122 -8.22 -6.08 9.06
CA ILE A 122 -8.09 -5.18 7.91
C ILE A 122 -8.18 -5.95 6.59
N SER A 123 -7.57 -7.13 6.53
CA SER A 123 -7.61 -8.01 5.35
C SER A 123 -9.02 -8.56 5.11
N TYR A 124 -9.73 -8.88 6.20
CA TYR A 124 -11.12 -9.33 6.16
C TYR A 124 -12.03 -8.25 5.58
N TRP A 125 -11.88 -6.98 5.99
CA TRP A 125 -12.60 -5.84 5.40
C TRP A 125 -12.27 -5.61 3.91
N GLY A 126 -11.06 -5.98 3.49
CA GLY A 126 -10.66 -6.03 2.08
C GLY A 126 -11.20 -7.23 1.29
N GLY A 127 -12.01 -8.10 1.91
CA GLY A 127 -12.57 -9.29 1.28
C GLY A 127 -11.61 -10.47 1.15
N LYS A 128 -10.47 -10.47 1.86
CA LYS A 128 -9.46 -11.53 1.82
C LYS A 128 -9.63 -12.63 2.90
N GLY A 129 -10.81 -12.72 3.52
CA GLY A 129 -11.14 -13.72 4.54
C GLY A 129 -11.58 -15.08 3.99
N ASN A 130 -11.71 -16.08 4.88
CA ASN A 130 -12.13 -17.45 4.55
C ASN A 130 -13.57 -17.56 3.98
N GLY A 131 -14.35 -16.47 4.02
CA GLY A 131 -15.71 -16.35 3.46
C GLY A 131 -15.78 -15.79 2.04
N GLY A 132 -14.64 -15.49 1.42
CA GLY A 132 -14.58 -14.80 0.13
C GLY A 132 -14.92 -13.30 0.22
N TYR A 133 -14.78 -12.59 -0.91
CA TYR A 133 -14.94 -11.13 -0.98
C TYR A 133 -16.30 -10.63 -0.45
N ALA A 134 -17.37 -11.41 -0.61
CA ALA A 134 -18.73 -10.99 -0.28
C ALA A 134 -19.04 -10.97 1.23
N GLU A 135 -18.48 -11.88 2.04
CA GLU A 135 -18.76 -11.94 3.48
C GLU A 135 -18.01 -10.84 4.25
N GLY A 136 -16.74 -10.61 3.91
CA GLY A 136 -15.92 -9.58 4.58
C GLY A 136 -16.41 -8.14 4.40
N ILE A 137 -17.04 -7.86 3.25
CA ILE A 137 -17.62 -6.55 2.94
C ILE A 137 -18.95 -6.35 3.70
N GLN A 138 -19.71 -7.41 4.00
CA GLN A 138 -21.00 -7.29 4.69
C GLN A 138 -20.85 -6.79 6.13
N GLU A 139 -19.79 -7.20 6.85
CA GLU A 139 -19.61 -6.82 8.25
C GLU A 139 -19.06 -5.39 8.46
N ALA A 140 -18.13 -4.96 7.60
CA ALA A 140 -17.51 -3.63 7.69
C ALA A 140 -18.22 -2.57 6.83
N GLY A 141 -19.07 -3.02 5.91
CA GLY A 141 -19.66 -2.19 4.88
C GLY A 141 -18.63 -1.60 3.91
N GLN A 142 -19.11 -0.70 3.06
CA GLN A 142 -18.31 -0.03 2.04
C GLN A 142 -17.11 0.74 2.64
N SER A 143 -17.28 1.38 3.80
CA SER A 143 -16.22 2.16 4.43
C SER A 143 -15.03 1.30 4.87
N GLY A 144 -15.25 0.07 5.36
CA GLY A 144 -14.13 -0.82 5.68
C GLY A 144 -13.33 -1.24 4.45
N LEU A 145 -14.02 -1.52 3.34
CA LEU A 145 -13.40 -1.81 2.05
C LEU A 145 -12.60 -0.61 1.52
N ASP A 146 -13.14 0.60 1.65
CA ASP A 146 -12.49 1.83 1.21
C ASP A 146 -11.22 2.11 2.02
N LEU A 147 -11.22 1.81 3.33
CA LEU A 147 -10.02 1.91 4.16
C LEU A 147 -8.93 0.95 3.68
N TYR A 148 -9.29 -0.31 3.38
CA TYR A 148 -8.36 -1.29 2.84
C TYR A 148 -7.77 -0.83 1.50
N LYS A 149 -8.62 -0.38 0.56
CA LYS A 149 -8.20 0.13 -0.75
C LYS A 149 -7.28 1.34 -0.59
N LYS A 150 -7.66 2.32 0.22
CA LYS A 150 -6.83 3.51 0.50
C LYS A 150 -5.40 3.15 0.91
N LEU A 151 -5.24 2.19 1.82
CA LEU A 151 -3.92 1.72 2.26
C LEU A 151 -3.17 0.92 1.17
N SER A 152 -3.89 0.14 0.36
CA SER A 152 -3.31 -0.64 -0.74
C SER A 152 -2.82 0.26 -1.88
N ASP A 153 -3.65 1.21 -2.29
CA ASP A 153 -3.36 2.15 -3.39
C ASP A 153 -2.18 3.06 -3.01
N ASN A 154 -2.13 3.55 -1.76
CA ASN A 154 -0.98 4.32 -1.29
C ASN A 154 0.29 3.45 -1.07
N ASN A 155 0.15 2.13 -0.85
CA ASN A 155 1.33 1.25 -0.86
C ASN A 155 1.93 1.17 -2.26
N GLU A 156 1.09 1.04 -3.29
CA GLU A 156 1.53 1.06 -4.68
C GLU A 156 2.19 2.39 -5.04
N GLU A 157 1.53 3.51 -4.69
CA GLU A 157 2.01 4.86 -5.01
C GLU A 157 3.32 5.22 -4.29
N THR A 158 3.46 4.89 -2.99
CA THR A 158 4.72 5.17 -2.30
C THR A 158 5.87 4.31 -2.85
N LEU A 159 5.61 3.05 -3.23
CA LEU A 159 6.63 2.21 -3.85
C LEU A 159 6.99 2.69 -5.27
N SER A 160 6.01 3.11 -6.08
CA SER A 160 6.25 3.65 -7.41
C SER A 160 7.02 4.98 -7.34
N GLY A 161 6.65 5.87 -6.43
CA GLY A 161 7.34 7.14 -6.17
C GLY A 161 8.79 6.94 -5.74
N MET A 162 9.06 5.97 -4.85
CA MET A 162 10.43 5.60 -4.46
C MET A 162 11.26 5.03 -5.62
N LEU A 163 10.61 4.32 -6.55
CA LEU A 163 11.26 3.79 -7.75
C LEU A 163 11.61 4.92 -8.73
N ILE A 164 10.68 5.84 -8.99
CA ILE A 164 10.83 6.95 -9.96
C ILE A 164 11.85 7.97 -9.47
N SER A 165 11.82 8.30 -8.18
CA SER A 165 12.75 9.26 -7.56
C SER A 165 14.20 8.76 -7.53
N GLY A 166 14.47 7.50 -7.93
CA GLY A 166 15.81 6.92 -7.91
C GLY A 166 16.36 6.80 -6.49
N GLY A 167 15.49 6.55 -5.51
CA GLY A 167 15.75 6.74 -4.09
C GLY A 167 16.83 5.83 -3.47
N LYS A 168 16.95 5.92 -2.14
CA LYS A 168 17.98 5.27 -1.30
C LYS A 168 17.95 3.73 -1.29
N ARG A 169 16.91 3.11 -1.86
CA ARG A 169 16.67 1.65 -1.84
C ARG A 169 16.93 1.07 -3.22
N ALA A 170 17.43 -0.16 -3.27
CA ALA A 170 17.71 -0.84 -4.54
C ALA A 170 16.43 -0.95 -5.41
N PRO A 171 16.43 -0.42 -6.65
CA PRO A 171 15.25 -0.45 -7.54
C PRO A 171 14.66 -1.85 -7.73
N VAL A 172 15.52 -2.87 -7.83
CA VAL A 172 15.11 -4.28 -7.98
C VAL A 172 14.32 -4.78 -6.78
N ALA A 173 14.65 -4.33 -5.56
CA ALA A 173 13.91 -4.72 -4.36
C ALA A 173 12.51 -4.07 -4.32
N ILE A 174 12.41 -2.81 -4.76
CA ILE A 174 11.14 -2.10 -4.88
C ILE A 174 10.25 -2.78 -5.94
N LEU A 175 10.82 -3.08 -7.10
CA LEU A 175 10.14 -3.83 -8.17
C LEU A 175 9.66 -5.21 -7.68
N GLY A 176 10.51 -5.96 -6.97
CA GLY A 176 10.10 -7.24 -6.36
C GLY A 176 8.91 -7.09 -5.40
N ALA A 177 8.84 -5.99 -4.64
CA ALA A 177 7.71 -5.70 -3.77
C ALA A 177 6.45 -5.34 -4.57
N LEU A 178 6.55 -4.49 -5.59
CA LEU A 178 5.45 -4.10 -6.50
C LEU A 178 4.87 -5.33 -7.21
N ASN A 179 5.71 -6.18 -7.80
CA ASN A 179 5.27 -7.38 -8.52
C ASN A 179 4.52 -8.34 -7.58
N ARG A 180 5.06 -8.59 -6.39
CA ARG A 180 4.46 -9.53 -5.42
C ARG A 180 3.10 -9.05 -4.88
N ARG A 181 2.91 -7.73 -4.73
CA ARG A 181 1.75 -7.18 -4.00
C ARG A 181 0.67 -6.62 -4.91
N HIS A 182 1.09 -5.99 -6.01
CA HIS A 182 0.23 -5.24 -6.92
C HIS A 182 0.19 -5.84 -8.32
N GLY A 183 0.93 -6.93 -8.57
CA GLY A 183 0.88 -7.60 -9.85
C GLY A 183 1.36 -6.73 -11.01
N TRP A 184 2.31 -5.82 -10.74
CA TRP A 184 3.15 -5.21 -11.76
C TRP A 184 3.94 -6.33 -12.44
N ASN A 185 3.31 -7.17 -13.25
CA ASN A 185 4.02 -8.13 -14.07
C ASN A 185 4.81 -7.31 -15.10
N MET A 186 5.99 -6.81 -14.71
CA MET A 186 7.06 -6.64 -15.67
C MET A 186 7.23 -8.04 -16.23
N GLY A 187 6.77 -8.25 -17.47
CA GLY A 187 6.90 -9.53 -18.13
C GLY A 187 8.32 -10.01 -17.85
N GLN A 188 8.46 -11.07 -17.05
CA GLN A 188 9.66 -11.86 -17.21
C GLN A 188 9.75 -12.13 -18.71
N PRO A 189 10.93 -12.05 -19.34
CA PRO A 189 11.06 -12.58 -20.68
C PRO A 189 10.49 -13.98 -20.58
N THR A 190 9.26 -14.19 -21.08
CA THR A 190 8.67 -15.51 -21.21
C THR A 190 9.76 -16.26 -21.91
N GLU A 191 10.28 -17.31 -21.27
CA GLU A 191 11.35 -18.14 -21.80
C GLU A 191 11.16 -18.18 -23.30
N ALA A 192 12.08 -17.55 -24.04
CA ALA A 192 12.01 -17.57 -25.48
C ALA A 192 11.84 -19.06 -25.80
N PRO A 193 10.73 -19.46 -26.46
CA PRO A 193 10.30 -20.87 -26.49
C PRO A 193 11.51 -21.71 -26.79
N GLN A 194 11.85 -22.65 -25.89
CA GLN A 194 13.13 -23.39 -25.90
C GLN A 194 13.53 -23.72 -27.35
N GLY A 195 14.50 -22.96 -27.86
CA GLY A 195 14.81 -22.88 -29.30
C GLY A 195 15.04 -21.47 -29.85
N ALA A 196 14.53 -20.42 -29.22
CA ALA A 196 14.80 -19.04 -29.60
C ALA A 196 16.09 -18.50 -28.95
N LEU A 197 17.21 -19.18 -29.22
CA LEU A 197 18.44 -18.41 -29.43
C LEU A 197 18.11 -17.47 -30.59
N VAL A 198 18.32 -16.17 -30.41
CA VAL A 198 18.33 -15.22 -31.52
C VAL A 198 19.53 -15.62 -32.39
N ALA A 199 19.35 -16.64 -33.22
CA ALA A 199 20.21 -16.88 -34.35
C ALA A 199 20.17 -15.58 -35.16
N GLU A 200 21.34 -15.02 -35.48
CA GLU A 200 21.45 -13.92 -36.44
C GLU A 200 20.69 -14.33 -37.70
N GLN A 201 19.45 -13.88 -37.82
CA GLN A 201 18.66 -14.14 -39.02
C GLN A 201 19.27 -13.27 -40.10
N THR A 202 19.89 -13.91 -41.08
CA THR A 202 20.48 -13.20 -42.20
C THR A 202 19.36 -12.57 -43.03
N ALA A 203 19.66 -11.50 -43.79
CA ALA A 203 18.67 -10.87 -44.65
C ALA A 203 18.00 -11.87 -45.63
N ALA A 204 18.71 -12.95 -45.98
CA ALA A 204 18.19 -14.04 -46.80
C ALA A 204 17.10 -14.86 -46.08
N ASP A 205 17.21 -15.07 -44.77
CA ASP A 205 16.22 -15.83 -43.98
C ASP A 205 14.90 -15.07 -43.89
N ILE A 206 14.97 -13.76 -43.69
CA ILE A 206 13.81 -12.85 -43.68
C ILE A 206 13.15 -12.83 -45.06
N ALA A 207 13.94 -12.72 -46.13
CA ALA A 207 13.44 -12.72 -47.51
C ALA A 207 12.69 -14.02 -47.87
N SER A 208 13.19 -15.18 -47.42
CA SER A 208 12.53 -16.47 -47.66
C SER A 208 11.15 -16.57 -47.01
N ARG A 209 11.00 -15.98 -45.82
CA ARG A 209 9.76 -16.07 -45.03
C ARG A 209 8.65 -15.17 -45.57
N HIS A 210 9.04 -14.07 -46.22
CA HIS A 210 8.14 -13.11 -46.85
C HIS A 210 8.02 -13.28 -48.37
N ALA A 211 8.59 -14.36 -48.93
CA ALA A 211 8.43 -14.68 -50.33
C ALA A 211 6.96 -15.02 -50.62
N LEU A 212 6.27 -14.12 -51.34
CA LEU A 212 4.94 -14.38 -51.90
C LEU A 212 5.07 -15.47 -52.99
N PRO A 213 4.20 -16.50 -53.01
CA PRO A 213 4.28 -17.54 -54.03
C PRO A 213 3.95 -16.94 -55.40
N GLY A 214 4.97 -16.80 -56.26
CA GLY A 214 4.80 -16.42 -57.68
C GLY A 214 5.67 -15.27 -58.21
N SER A 215 6.50 -14.59 -57.42
CA SER A 215 7.38 -13.53 -57.94
C SER A 215 8.80 -14.03 -58.24
N THR A 216 9.01 -14.64 -59.40
CA THR A 216 10.37 -15.00 -59.89
C THR A 216 11.09 -13.88 -60.62
N GLN A 217 10.53 -12.66 -60.67
CA GLN A 217 11.14 -11.54 -61.36
C GLN A 217 11.51 -10.44 -60.37
N ALA A 218 12.81 -10.21 -60.19
CA ALA A 218 13.31 -9.08 -59.44
C ALA A 218 12.79 -7.77 -60.08
N PRO A 219 12.28 -6.81 -59.29
CA PRO A 219 11.85 -5.53 -59.84
C PRO A 219 13.05 -4.82 -60.47
N GLN A 220 12.95 -4.47 -61.75
CA GLN A 220 13.96 -3.66 -62.41
C GLN A 220 13.89 -2.24 -61.85
N LEU A 221 15.00 -1.76 -61.32
CA LEU A 221 15.15 -0.37 -60.89
C LEU A 221 15.09 0.53 -62.14
N PRO A 222 14.41 1.68 -62.10
CA PRO A 222 14.44 2.65 -63.18
C PRO A 222 15.88 3.13 -63.41
N ASN A 223 16.29 3.23 -64.67
CA ASN A 223 17.54 3.90 -65.04
C ASN A 223 17.46 5.36 -64.61
N LEU A 224 18.41 5.81 -63.80
CA LEU A 224 18.47 7.19 -63.30
C LEU A 224 19.35 8.10 -64.17
N ASP A 225 19.64 7.70 -65.41
CA ASP A 225 20.52 8.44 -66.33
C ASP A 225 19.82 8.81 -67.67
N GLU A 226 18.61 9.37 -67.60
CA GLU A 226 18.07 10.30 -68.61
C GLU A 226 17.36 11.50 -67.95
#